data_AF-A0A9E1SXU6-F1
#
_entry.id   AF-A0A9E1SXU6-F1
#
_cell.length_a   1.000
_cell.length_b   1.000
_cell.length_c   1.000
_cell.angle_alpha   90.00
_cell.angle_beta   90.00
_cell.angle_gamma   90.00
#
_symmetry.space_group_name_H-M   'P 1'
#
loop_
_entity.id
_entity.type
_entity.pdbx_description
1 polymer ?
#
loop_
_entity_poly.entity_id
_entity_poly.type
_entity_poly.pdbx_seq_one_letter_code
_entity_poly.pdbx_strand_id
1 'polypeptide(L)'
;MARRQDNKAWEDFVAWCAGRGLDAVPANPWTLAAYARWCEPHQTPRAIIKAVTEISRVHEDKTRKRIDRDPLIQRTLNMIESRHKEKKATPKPKVDLFDAPDNEETSQKTKARAKKKPSAGKPAKPDAKASRLKRGLSTTPRLVSKRRLKR
;
A
#
# COMPACT_ATOMS: atom_id res chain seq x y z
N MET A 1 -18.35 8.10 -39.76
CA MET A 1 -18.35 6.91 -38.87
C MET A 1 -17.99 7.37 -37.46
N ALA A 2 -18.96 7.64 -36.59
CA ALA A 2 -18.68 7.93 -35.19
C ALA A 2 -18.17 6.64 -34.54
N ARG A 3 -16.92 6.64 -34.04
CA ARG A 3 -16.41 5.51 -33.25
C ARG A 3 -17.33 5.36 -32.04
N ARG A 4 -18.07 4.24 -31.95
CA ARG A 4 -18.75 3.87 -30.70
C ARG A 4 -17.67 3.88 -29.62
N GLN A 5 -17.74 4.84 -28.69
CA GLN A 5 -16.89 4.79 -27.51
C GLN A 5 -17.43 3.64 -26.68
N ASP A 6 -16.67 2.55 -26.63
CA ASP A 6 -16.95 1.44 -25.75
C ASP A 6 -16.83 1.96 -24.31
N ASN A 7 -17.97 2.32 -23.71
CA ASN A 7 -18.08 2.85 -22.34
C ASN A 7 -18.03 1.71 -21.30
N LYS A 8 -17.23 0.68 -21.56
CA LYS A 8 -17.20 -0.53 -20.75
C LYS A 8 -16.76 -0.23 -19.32
N ALA A 9 -15.76 0.65 -19.15
CA ALA A 9 -15.28 1.01 -17.81
C ALA A 9 -16.36 1.75 -17.00
N TRP A 10 -17.21 2.51 -17.69
CA TRP A 10 -18.35 3.19 -17.07
C TRP A 10 -19.43 2.19 -16.64
N GLU A 11 -19.81 1.24 -17.50
CA GLU A 11 -20.80 0.21 -17.19
C GLU A 11 -20.35 -0.68 -16.03
N ASP A 12 -19.09 -1.13 -16.04
CA ASP A 12 -18.49 -1.91 -14.96
C ASP A 12 -18.52 -1.12 -13.63
N PHE A 13 -18.25 0.18 -13.68
CA PHE A 13 -18.33 1.06 -12.51
C PHE A 13 -19.76 1.23 -11.99
N VAL A 14 -20.75 1.41 -12.87
CA VAL A 14 -22.16 1.50 -12.49
C VAL A 14 -22.63 0.20 -11.83
N ALA A 15 -22.29 -0.96 -12.41
CA ALA A 15 -22.61 -2.26 -11.84
C ALA A 15 -21.95 -2.45 -10.46
N TRP A 16 -20.69 -2.03 -10.33
CA TRP A 16 -19.95 -2.09 -9.08
C TRP A 16 -20.55 -1.20 -7.98
N CYS A 17 -21.03 0.00 -8.34
CA CYS A 17 -21.74 0.91 -7.45
C CYS A 17 -23.10 0.36 -7.03
N ALA A 18 -23.90 -0.14 -7.99
CA ALA A 18 -25.22 -0.72 -7.73
C ALA A 18 -25.12 -1.92 -6.76
N GLY A 19 -24.13 -2.79 -6.96
CA GLY A 19 -23.88 -3.93 -6.06
C GLY A 19 -23.45 -3.54 -4.63
N ARG A 20 -23.18 -2.25 -4.37
CA ARG A 20 -22.79 -1.70 -3.06
C ARG A 20 -23.79 -0.68 -2.50
N GLY A 21 -24.92 -0.48 -3.18
CA GLY A 21 -25.88 0.56 -2.79
C GLY A 21 -25.31 1.98 -2.90
N LEU A 22 -24.40 2.21 -3.85
CA LEU A 22 -23.79 3.51 -4.13
C LEU A 22 -24.35 4.08 -5.43
N ASP A 23 -24.46 5.41 -5.47
CA ASP A 23 -24.82 6.12 -6.70
C ASP A 23 -23.58 6.37 -7.57
N ALA A 24 -23.67 6.02 -8.85
CA ALA A 24 -22.61 6.28 -9.81
C ALA A 24 -22.53 7.77 -10.20
N VAL A 25 -23.62 8.53 -10.08
CA VAL A 25 -23.68 9.97 -10.39
C VAL A 25 -24.58 10.70 -9.38
N PRO A 26 -24.10 11.78 -8.74
CA PRO A 26 -22.71 12.24 -8.71
C PRO A 26 -21.86 11.36 -7.78
N ALA A 27 -20.97 10.53 -8.33
CA ALA A 27 -19.97 9.84 -7.53
C ALA A 27 -19.11 10.83 -6.71
N ASN A 28 -18.80 10.45 -5.47
CA ASN A 28 -17.83 11.16 -4.65
C ASN A 28 -16.41 10.70 -5.05
N PRO A 29 -15.37 11.56 -5.01
CA PRO A 29 -13.99 11.15 -5.25
C PRO A 29 -13.54 9.88 -4.50
N TRP A 30 -14.03 9.66 -3.27
CA TRP A 30 -13.70 8.44 -2.53
C TRP A 30 -14.30 7.18 -3.16
N THR A 31 -15.46 7.27 -3.82
CA THR A 31 -16.13 6.16 -4.51
C THR A 31 -15.27 5.66 -5.67
N LEU A 32 -14.73 6.60 -6.46
CA LEU A 32 -13.85 6.25 -7.58
C LEU A 32 -12.49 5.74 -7.10
N ALA A 33 -11.96 6.30 -6.01
CA ALA A 33 -10.74 5.81 -5.37
C ALA A 33 -10.92 4.38 -4.81
N ALA A 34 -12.08 4.08 -4.24
CA ALA A 34 -12.43 2.74 -3.75
C ALA A 34 -12.58 1.74 -4.91
N TYR A 35 -13.21 2.15 -6.02
CA TYR A 35 -13.27 1.35 -7.23
C TYR A 35 -11.87 1.03 -7.78
N ALA A 36 -11.00 2.04 -7.89
CA ALA A 36 -9.61 1.85 -8.36
C ALA A 36 -8.84 0.84 -7.49
N ARG A 37 -9.06 0.85 -6.17
CA ARG A 37 -8.49 -0.15 -5.25
C ARG A 37 -9.09 -1.53 -5.42
N TRP A 38 -10.38 -1.63 -5.69
CA TRP A 38 -11.04 -2.90 -5.95
C TRP A 38 -10.53 -3.56 -7.25
N CYS A 39 -10.14 -2.77 -8.26
CA CYS A 39 -9.55 -3.28 -9.50
C CYS A 39 -8.09 -3.77 -9.34
N GLU A 40 -7.37 -3.37 -8.27
CA GLU A 40 -5.94 -3.66 -8.04
C GLU A 40 -5.56 -5.15 -8.17
N PRO A 41 -6.37 -6.14 -7.73
CA PRO A 41 -6.02 -7.55 -7.85
C PRO A 41 -6.14 -8.11 -9.27
N HIS A 42 -7.00 -7.54 -10.11
CA HIS A 42 -7.39 -8.11 -11.39
C HIS A 42 -6.88 -7.32 -12.60
N GLN A 43 -6.42 -6.08 -12.39
CA GLN A 43 -6.02 -5.17 -13.45
C GLN A 43 -4.62 -4.59 -13.22
N THR A 44 -3.94 -4.29 -14.33
CA THR A 44 -2.66 -3.57 -14.26
C THR A 44 -2.89 -2.10 -13.89
N PRO A 45 -1.93 -1.41 -13.25
CA PRO A 45 -2.09 0.01 -12.92
C PRO A 45 -2.42 0.88 -14.13
N ARG A 46 -1.86 0.58 -15.30
CA ARG A 46 -2.16 1.29 -16.55
C ARG A 46 -3.62 1.13 -16.99
N ALA A 47 -4.16 -0.08 -16.85
CA ALA A 47 -5.57 -0.35 -17.16
C ALA A 47 -6.50 0.38 -16.19
N ILE A 48 -6.15 0.41 -14.89
CA ILE A 48 -6.90 1.14 -13.86
C ILE A 48 -6.93 2.64 -14.16
N ILE A 49 -5.79 3.24 -14.49
CA ILE A 49 -5.72 4.66 -14.87
C ILE A 49 -6.60 4.93 -16.08
N LYS A 50 -6.54 4.08 -17.12
CA LYS A 50 -7.39 4.21 -18.30
C LYS A 50 -8.88 4.16 -17.93
N ALA A 51 -9.28 3.17 -17.12
CA ALA A 51 -10.66 3.02 -16.65
C ALA A 51 -11.13 4.25 -15.85
N VAL A 52 -10.30 4.74 -14.92
CA VAL A 52 -10.61 5.95 -14.13
C VAL A 52 -10.76 7.18 -15.03
N THR A 53 -9.89 7.36 -16.04
CA THR A 53 -10.02 8.47 -16.99
C THR A 53 -11.30 8.37 -17.81
N GLU A 54 -11.69 7.18 -18.24
CA GLU A 54 -12.93 6.95 -19.01
C GLU A 54 -14.17 7.23 -18.16
N ILE A 55 -14.20 6.72 -16.92
CA ILE A 55 -15.27 7.00 -15.96
C ILE A 55 -15.37 8.50 -15.69
N SER A 56 -14.23 9.18 -15.53
CA SER A 56 -14.22 10.61 -15.25
C SER A 56 -14.74 11.47 -16.41
N ARG A 57 -14.57 11.03 -17.66
CA ARG A 57 -15.12 11.72 -18.84
C ARG A 57 -16.64 11.68 -18.82
N VAL A 58 -17.21 10.48 -18.64
CA VAL A 58 -18.67 10.32 -18.56
C VAL A 58 -19.24 11.06 -17.35
N HIS A 59 -18.50 11.10 -16.25
CA HIS A 59 -18.88 11.85 -15.06
C HIS A 59 -18.82 13.37 -15.28
N GLU A 60 -17.78 13.86 -15.96
CA GLU A 60 -17.65 15.27 -16.37
C GLU A 60 -18.79 15.68 -17.29
N ASP A 61 -19.17 14.84 -18.25
CA ASP A 61 -20.29 15.11 -19.16
C ASP A 61 -21.62 15.29 -18.40
N LYS A 62 -21.82 14.54 -17.30
CA LYS A 62 -23.05 14.57 -16.51
C LYS A 62 -23.06 15.63 -15.41
N THR A 63 -21.92 15.89 -14.77
CA THR A 63 -21.83 16.75 -13.57
C THR A 63 -21.03 18.02 -13.77
N ARG A 64 -20.37 18.18 -14.93
CA ARG A 64 -19.43 19.27 -15.25
C ARG A 64 -18.21 19.35 -14.31
N LYS A 65 -17.97 18.31 -13.50
CA LYS A 65 -16.84 18.25 -12.56
C LYS A 65 -15.85 17.15 -12.97
N ARG A 66 -14.57 17.50 -13.01
CA ARG A 66 -13.47 16.55 -13.22
C ARG A 66 -13.11 15.83 -11.93
N ILE A 67 -13.62 14.62 -11.75
CA ILE A 67 -13.31 13.81 -10.56
C ILE A 67 -11.88 13.25 -10.59
N ASP A 68 -11.34 12.88 -11.75
CA ASP A 68 -9.99 12.30 -11.87
C ASP A 68 -8.86 13.20 -11.33
N ARG A 69 -9.08 14.53 -11.35
CA ARG A 69 -8.10 15.50 -10.84
C ARG A 69 -8.10 15.65 -9.32
N ASP A 70 -8.99 14.96 -8.62
CA ASP A 70 -9.05 15.02 -7.16
C ASP A 70 -7.77 14.44 -6.53
N PRO A 71 -7.19 15.12 -5.52
CA PRO A 71 -5.95 14.66 -4.89
C PRO A 71 -6.08 13.28 -4.23
N LEU A 72 -7.28 12.88 -3.80
CA LEU A 72 -7.52 11.55 -3.24
C LEU A 72 -7.28 10.48 -4.30
N ILE A 73 -7.84 10.67 -5.50
CA ILE A 73 -7.73 9.71 -6.60
C ILE A 73 -6.28 9.63 -7.06
N GLN A 74 -5.62 10.77 -7.28
CA GLN A 74 -4.20 10.80 -7.65
C GLN A 74 -3.32 10.09 -6.62
N ARG A 75 -3.55 10.32 -5.32
CA ARG A 75 -2.84 9.62 -4.25
C ARG A 75 -3.08 8.11 -4.29
N THR A 76 -4.31 7.67 -4.57
CA THR A 76 -4.60 6.24 -4.70
C THR A 76 -3.94 5.60 -5.92
N LEU A 77 -3.96 6.27 -7.07
CA LEU A 77 -3.29 5.78 -8.28
C LEU A 77 -1.78 5.65 -8.07
N ASN A 78 -1.15 6.68 -7.48
CA ASN A 78 0.28 6.65 -7.13
C ASN A 78 0.62 5.51 -6.17
N MET A 79 -0.25 5.25 -5.19
CA MET A 79 -0.06 4.15 -4.25
C MET A 79 -0.19 2.78 -4.94
N ILE A 80 -1.14 2.61 -5.86
CA ILE A 80 -1.28 1.39 -6.67
C ILE A 80 -0.04 1.16 -7.53
N GLU A 81 0.47 2.21 -8.18
CA GLU A 81 1.70 2.13 -8.96
C GLU A 81 2.91 1.73 -8.11
N SER A 82 3.11 2.37 -6.95
CA SER A 82 4.21 2.05 -6.03
C SER A 82 4.13 0.60 -5.57
N ARG A 83 2.95 0.13 -5.16
CA ARG A 83 2.75 -1.28 -4.76
C ARG A 83 3.03 -2.25 -5.89
N HIS A 84 2.63 -1.91 -7.11
CA HIS A 84 2.91 -2.75 -8.29
C HIS A 84 4.40 -2.78 -8.62
N LYS A 85 5.12 -1.67 -8.47
CA LYS A 85 6.59 -1.61 -8.60
C LYS A 85 7.28 -2.45 -7.51
N GLU A 86 6.85 -2.33 -6.25
CA GLU A 86 7.36 -3.13 -5.13
C GLU A 86 7.12 -4.63 -5.33
N LYS A 87 5.91 -5.02 -5.78
CA LYS A 87 5.59 -6.41 -6.13
C LYS A 87 6.50 -6.97 -7.23
N LYS A 88 6.88 -6.14 -8.20
CA LYS A 88 7.81 -6.54 -9.29
C LYS A 88 9.27 -6.57 -8.84
N ALA A 89 9.69 -5.62 -7.99
CA ALA A 89 11.08 -5.52 -7.53
C ALA A 89 11.43 -6.59 -6.49
N THR A 90 10.48 -6.91 -5.61
CA THR A 90 10.61 -7.94 -4.59
C THR A 90 9.48 -8.94 -4.78
N PRO A 91 9.64 -9.96 -5.65
CA PRO A 91 8.71 -11.07 -5.67
C PRO A 91 8.79 -11.74 -4.30
N LYS A 92 7.83 -11.45 -3.42
CA LYS A 92 7.78 -12.09 -2.11
C LYS A 92 7.68 -13.59 -2.37
N PRO A 93 8.58 -14.42 -1.81
CA PRO A 93 8.36 -15.86 -1.83
C PRO A 93 6.97 -16.09 -1.23
N LYS A 94 6.18 -16.98 -1.84
CA LYS A 94 4.97 -17.48 -1.19
C LYS A 94 5.47 -18.07 0.12
N VAL A 95 5.22 -17.37 1.22
CA VAL A 95 5.56 -17.87 2.54
C VAL A 95 4.54 -18.98 2.74
N ASP A 96 4.94 -20.21 2.47
CA ASP A 96 4.16 -21.35 2.90
C ASP A 96 4.11 -21.23 4.42
N LEU A 97 2.93 -20.88 4.93
CA LEU A 97 2.71 -20.64 6.35
C LEU A 97 2.89 -21.92 7.19
N PHE A 98 2.98 -23.05 6.49
CA PHE A 98 3.28 -24.36 7.01
C PHE A 98 4.40 -24.94 6.14
N ASP A 99 5.64 -24.85 6.61
CA ASP A 99 6.67 -25.78 6.16
C ASP A 99 6.12 -27.20 6.38
N ALA A 100 6.32 -28.08 5.39
CA ALA A 100 5.90 -29.47 5.44
C ALA A 100 6.24 -30.08 6.81
N PRO A 101 5.35 -30.92 7.39
CA PRO A 101 5.50 -31.38 8.77
C PRO A 101 6.91 -31.92 8.97
N ASP A 102 7.59 -31.37 9.99
CA ASP A 102 8.85 -31.87 10.55
C ASP A 102 8.73 -33.39 10.71
N ASN A 103 9.24 -34.14 9.73
CA ASN A 103 9.51 -35.55 9.90
C ASN A 103 10.85 -35.60 10.60
N GLU A 104 10.83 -35.92 11.90
CA GLU A 104 12.03 -36.11 12.69
C GLU A 104 12.93 -37.15 12.04
N GLU A 105 14.04 -36.72 11.46
CA GLU A 105 15.20 -37.59 11.33
C GLU A 105 16.49 -36.83 11.68
N THR A 106 17.04 -37.29 12.79
CA THR A 106 18.28 -36.89 13.41
C THR A 106 19.45 -36.96 12.41
N SER A 107 20.24 -35.88 12.29
CA SER A 107 21.70 -35.99 12.24
C SER A 107 22.41 -34.64 12.32
N GLN A 108 22.96 -34.42 13.51
CA GLN A 108 24.12 -33.62 13.88
C GLN A 108 25.05 -33.17 12.72
N LYS A 109 25.33 -31.86 12.64
CA LYS A 109 26.70 -31.36 12.47
C LYS A 109 26.81 -29.88 12.88
N THR A 110 27.32 -29.70 14.08
CA THR A 110 27.92 -28.46 14.61
C THR A 110 29.14 -28.04 13.80
N LYS A 111 29.24 -26.78 13.36
CA LYS A 111 30.51 -26.01 13.21
C LYS A 111 30.21 -24.52 13.42
N ALA A 112 30.48 -23.98 14.61
CA ALA A 112 31.70 -23.26 14.98
C ALA A 112 31.77 -21.78 14.52
N ARG A 113 31.23 -20.91 15.39
CA ARG A 113 31.77 -19.62 15.89
C ARG A 113 32.93 -18.96 15.11
N ALA A 114 32.72 -17.74 14.62
CA ALA A 114 33.79 -16.75 14.45
C ALA A 114 33.35 -15.38 14.99
N LYS A 115 33.87 -15.04 16.18
CA LYS A 115 33.78 -13.71 16.78
C LYS A 115 34.77 -12.78 16.06
N LYS A 116 34.31 -11.67 15.48
CA LYS A 116 35.18 -10.51 15.16
C LYS A 116 35.01 -9.45 16.25
N LYS A 117 36.15 -9.05 16.83
CA LYS A 117 36.30 -8.00 17.85
C LYS A 117 36.04 -6.62 17.21
N PRO A 118 35.39 -5.66 17.90
CA PRO A 118 35.41 -4.26 17.49
C PRO A 118 36.70 -3.58 17.99
N SER A 119 37.46 -2.99 17.07
CA SER A 119 38.58 -2.09 17.38
C SER A 119 38.07 -0.76 17.89
N ALA A 120 38.63 -0.30 19.00
CA ALA A 120 38.38 0.99 19.62
C ALA A 120 38.83 2.15 18.73
N GLY A 121 37.99 3.19 18.66
CA GLY A 121 38.32 4.49 18.09
C GLY A 121 37.24 5.52 18.44
N LYS A 122 37.55 6.42 19.35
CA LYS A 122 36.84 7.69 19.63
C LYS A 122 37.80 8.84 19.26
N PRO A 123 37.36 10.10 19.14
CA PRO A 123 36.04 10.62 18.77
C PRO A 123 36.16 11.69 17.66
N ALA A 124 35.11 11.93 16.87
CA ALA A 124 34.98 13.18 16.12
C ALA A 124 33.50 13.58 16.05
N LYS A 125 33.16 14.71 16.69
CA LYS A 125 31.99 15.51 16.31
C LYS A 125 32.30 16.10 14.92
N PRO A 126 31.31 16.22 14.03
CA PRO A 126 30.64 17.52 13.95
C PRO A 126 29.14 17.49 13.60
N ASP A 127 28.51 18.60 13.98
CA ASP A 127 27.39 19.30 13.37
C ASP A 127 25.99 18.67 13.27
N ALA A 128 25.13 19.29 14.09
CA ALA A 128 23.70 19.23 14.05
C ALA A 128 23.14 19.72 12.69
N LYS A 129 22.60 18.79 11.91
CA LYS A 129 21.37 19.02 11.14
C LYS A 129 20.43 17.86 11.43
N ALA A 130 19.58 18.06 12.44
CA ALA A 130 18.51 17.15 12.78
C ALA A 130 17.56 17.01 11.58
N SER A 131 17.73 15.96 10.79
CA SER A 131 16.70 15.52 9.87
C SER A 131 15.46 15.19 10.71
N ARG A 132 14.34 15.84 10.41
CA ARG A 132 13.03 15.49 10.98
C ARG A 132 12.65 14.10 10.46
N LEU A 133 13.21 13.07 11.07
CA LEU A 133 12.70 11.72 10.97
C LEU A 133 11.29 11.71 11.56
N LYS A 134 10.33 11.30 10.73
CA LYS A 134 8.92 11.18 11.09
C LYS A 134 8.85 10.30 12.35
N ARG A 135 8.32 10.90 13.41
CA ARG A 135 8.20 10.33 14.76
C ARG A 135 7.36 9.05 14.68
N GLY A 136 8.01 7.90 14.58
CA GLY A 136 7.34 6.60 14.68
C GLY A 136 6.78 6.39 16.09
N LEU A 137 5.74 5.57 16.21
CA LEU A 137 5.27 5.08 17.51
C LEU A 137 6.43 4.38 18.23
N SER A 138 6.66 4.75 19.49
CA SER A 138 7.70 4.15 20.33
C SER A 138 7.48 2.64 20.40
N THR A 139 8.47 1.86 19.99
CA THR A 139 8.44 0.38 20.09
C THR A 139 8.62 -0.11 21.52
N THR A 140 8.99 0.78 22.45
CA THR A 140 9.12 0.45 23.88
C THR A 140 8.01 1.11 24.69
N PRO A 141 7.31 0.36 25.56
CA PRO A 141 6.33 0.93 26.47
C PRO A 141 7.03 1.81 27.52
N ARG A 142 6.37 2.88 27.96
CA ARG A 142 6.87 3.70 29.07
C ARG A 142 6.80 2.89 30.36
N LEU A 143 7.97 2.55 30.92
CA LEU A 143 8.06 1.95 32.24
C LEU A 143 7.78 3.04 33.30
N VAL A 144 6.73 2.83 34.11
CA VAL A 144 6.39 3.69 35.24
C VAL A 144 6.97 3.06 36.51
N SER A 145 7.64 3.85 37.35
CA SER A 145 8.13 3.34 38.63
C SER A 145 6.95 3.15 39.59
N LYS A 146 6.89 1.98 40.27
CA LYS A 146 5.89 1.74 41.30
C LYS A 146 6.25 2.57 42.54
N ARG A 147 5.32 3.41 43.02
CA ARG A 147 5.47 4.15 44.28
C ARG A 147 5.61 3.14 45.43
N ARG A 148 6.68 3.24 46.22
CA ARG A 148 6.87 2.37 47.40
C ARG A 148 5.81 2.74 48.44
N LEU A 149 4.97 1.79 48.82
CA LEU A 149 4.11 1.90 50.00
C LEU A 149 5.01 1.92 51.24
N LYS A 150 4.92 2.99 52.02
CA LYS A 150 5.56 3.09 53.33
C LYS A 150 4.68 2.32 54.31
N ARG A 151 5.27 1.32 54.99
CA ARG A 151 4.65 0.69 56.16
C ARG A 151 4.77 1.63 57.36
#